data_AF-A0A920T2M1-F1
#
_entry.id   AF-A0A920T2M1-F1
#
_cell.length_a   1.000
_cell.length_b   1.000
_cell.length_c   1.000
_cell.angle_alpha   90.00
_cell.angle_beta   90.00
_cell.angle_gamma   90.00
#
_symmetry.space_group_name_H-M   'P 1'
#
loop_
_entity.id
_entity.type
_entity.pdbx_description
1 polymer ?
#
loop_
_entity_poly.entity_id
_entity_poly.type
_entity_poly.pdbx_seq_one_letter_code
_entity_poly.pdbx_strand_id
1 'polypeptide(L)' 'MMTTPCDLNHQYGYMWWLNTGFARYGREMSESTFAASGAGGNSVVIDPQKKLVIVTRWCEDVEGVVGLVSQAVNER' A
#
# COMPACT_ATOMS: atom_id res chain seq x y z
N MET A 1 -4.80 15.94 -0.43
CA MET A 1 -5.64 15.85 0.79
C MET A 1 -5.66 14.44 1.35
N MET A 2 -6.23 13.44 0.66
CA MET A 2 -6.31 12.07 1.20
C MET A 2 -4.93 11.41 1.38
N THR A 3 -4.07 11.53 0.37
CA THR A 3 -2.71 10.95 0.34
C THR A 3 -1.61 11.94 0.70
N THR A 4 -1.99 13.12 1.19
CA THR A 4 -1.02 14.11 1.69
C THR A 4 -0.56 13.66 3.07
N PRO A 5 0.76 13.48 3.30
CA PRO A 5 1.26 13.10 4.62
C PRO A 5 0.89 14.13 5.69
N CYS A 6 0.65 13.69 6.92
CA CYS A 6 0.51 14.58 8.06
C CYS A 6 1.87 14.93 8.67
N ASP A 7 1.99 16.11 9.28
CA ASP A 7 3.26 16.62 9.80
C ASP A 7 3.86 15.76 10.92
N LEU A 8 3.01 15.04 11.67
CA LEU A 8 3.45 14.16 12.77
C LEU A 8 3.85 12.77 12.30
N ASN A 9 3.34 12.32 11.15
CA ASN A 9 3.63 11.00 10.61
C ASN A 9 3.59 11.04 9.08
N HIS A 10 4.77 11.08 8.48
CA HIS A 10 4.91 11.14 7.03
C HIS A 10 4.40 9.88 6.30
N GLN A 11 4.12 8.79 7.02
CA GLN A 11 3.54 7.56 6.47
C GLN A 11 2.01 7.51 6.64
N TYR A 12 1.36 8.61 7.01
CA TYR A 12 -0.08 8.64 7.24
C TYR A 12 -0.73 9.88 6.63
N GLY A 13 -1.81 9.65 5.87
CA GLY A 13 -2.67 10.69 5.32
C GLY A 13 -4.01 10.77 6.03
N TYR A 14 -5.07 11.13 5.30
CA TYR A 14 -6.41 11.22 5.89
C TYR A 14 -7.06 9.84 6.03
N MET A 15 -6.71 9.11 7.10
CA MET A 15 -7.12 7.73 7.38
C MET A 15 -6.53 6.66 6.43
N TRP A 16 -5.40 6.98 5.78
CA TRP A 16 -4.69 6.06 4.89
C TRP A 16 -3.23 5.96 5.29
N TRP A 17 -2.71 4.75 5.31
CA TRP A 17 -1.27 4.50 5.38
C TRP A 17 -0.63 4.78 4.03
N LEU A 18 0.52 5.44 4.03
CA LEU A 18 1.23 5.87 2.82
C LEU A 18 2.55 5.11 2.69
N ASN A 19 2.96 4.83 1.45
CA ASN A 19 4.27 4.27 1.14
C ASN A 19 5.34 5.35 0.92
N THR A 20 5.21 6.50 1.61
CA THR A 20 6.15 7.61 1.53
C THR A 20 7.56 7.15 1.89
N GLY A 21 8.55 7.48 1.07
CA GLY A 21 9.92 6.99 1.25
C GLY A 21 10.07 5.48 1.11
N PHE A 22 9.10 4.80 0.49
CA PHE A 22 9.08 3.33 0.30
C PHE A 22 9.03 2.53 1.62
N ALA A 23 8.55 3.16 2.70
CA ALA A 23 8.69 2.61 4.04
C ALA A 23 7.79 1.40 4.34
N ARG A 24 6.69 1.22 3.60
CA ARG A 24 5.68 0.18 3.89
C ARG A 24 5.77 -1.04 2.98
N TYR A 25 6.01 -0.82 1.70
CA TYR A 25 5.97 -1.89 0.69
C TYR A 25 7.24 -1.95 -0.17
N GLY A 26 8.31 -1.27 0.27
CA GLY A 26 9.57 -1.22 -0.45
C GLY A 26 9.44 -0.56 -1.83
N ARG A 27 10.45 -0.79 -2.67
CA ARG A 27 10.54 -0.25 -4.04
C ARG A 27 9.79 -1.08 -5.07
N GLU A 28 9.36 -2.29 -4.69
CA GLU A 28 8.46 -3.11 -5.49
C GLU A 28 7.17 -2.34 -5.81
N MET A 29 6.68 -1.55 -4.84
CA MET A 29 5.50 -0.70 -4.95
C MET A 29 5.90 0.76 -5.17
N SER A 30 5.03 1.54 -5.81
CA SER A 30 5.30 2.95 -6.04
C SER A 30 5.24 3.74 -4.74
N GLU A 31 5.96 4.86 -4.65
CA GLU A 31 5.92 5.76 -3.49
C GLU A 31 4.52 6.35 -3.27
N SER A 32 3.74 6.49 -4.36
CA SER A 32 2.33 6.90 -4.32
C SER A 32 1.37 5.81 -3.85
N THR A 33 1.86 4.64 -3.44
CA THR A 33 1.01 3.55 -2.93
C THR A 33 0.44 3.94 -1.57
N PHE A 34 -0.84 3.66 -1.36
CA PHE A 34 -1.51 3.90 -0.08
C PHE A 34 -2.42 2.73 0.28
N ALA A 35 -2.70 2.56 1.57
CA ALA A 35 -3.44 1.42 2.07
C ALA A 35 -4.33 1.73 3.28
N ALA A 36 -5.47 1.06 3.35
CA ALA A 36 -6.31 1.00 4.53
C ALA A 36 -6.13 -0.39 5.14
N SER A 37 -5.98 -0.45 6.46
CA SER A 37 -5.85 -1.70 7.22
C SER A 37 -6.78 -1.64 8.41
N GLY A 38 -7.77 -2.52 8.46
CA GLY A 38 -8.76 -2.57 9.53
C GLY A 38 -8.56 -3.75 10.46
N ALA A 39 -8.96 -3.56 11.73
CA ALA A 39 -9.06 -4.65 12.68
C ALA A 39 -9.97 -5.77 12.12
N GLY A 40 -9.55 -7.03 12.26
CA GLY A 40 -10.20 -8.18 11.63
C GLY A 40 -9.52 -8.68 10.35
N GLY A 41 -8.31 -8.20 10.04
CA GLY A 41 -7.45 -8.76 9.00
C GLY A 41 -7.89 -8.40 7.58
N ASN A 42 -8.33 -7.15 7.38
CA ASN A 42 -8.64 -6.64 6.04
C ASN A 42 -7.68 -5.54 5.63
N SER A 43 -7.17 -5.64 4.41
CA SER A 43 -6.33 -4.61 3.82
C SER A 43 -6.75 -4.31 2.39
N VAL A 44 -6.75 -3.03 2.05
CA VAL A 44 -6.96 -2.51 0.69
C VAL A 44 -5.72 -1.70 0.35
N VAL A 45 -4.94 -2.15 -0.62
CA VAL A 45 -3.72 -1.51 -1.10
C VAL A 45 -3.94 -1.01 -2.52
N ILE A 46 -3.60 0.24 -2.77
CA ILE A 46 -3.84 0.92 -4.05
C ILE A 46 -2.53 1.53 -4.52
N ASP A 47 -2.11 1.17 -5.75
CA ASP A 47 -0.98 1.78 -6.45
C ASP A 47 -1.50 2.41 -7.76
N PRO A 48 -1.72 3.74 -7.78
CA PRO A 48 -2.21 4.43 -8.97
C PRO A 48 -1.24 4.36 -10.15
N GLN A 49 0.08 4.32 -9.91
CA GLN A 49 1.08 4.30 -10.97
C GLN A 49 1.07 2.96 -11.70
N LYS A 50 0.94 1.87 -10.95
CA LYS A 50 0.77 0.53 -11.52
C LYS A 50 -0.66 0.19 -11.93
N LYS A 51 -1.62 1.09 -11.72
CA LYS A 51 -3.06 0.86 -11.95
C LYS A 51 -3.55 -0.41 -11.24
N LEU A 52 -3.09 -0.61 -10.01
CA LEU A 52 -3.27 -1.84 -9.25
C LEU A 52 -4.09 -1.57 -7.98
N VAL A 53 -5.03 -2.48 -7.69
CA VAL A 53 -5.73 -2.57 -6.42
C VAL A 53 -5.60 -4.01 -5.92
N ILE A 54 -5.13 -4.16 -4.67
CA ILE A 54 -4.98 -5.44 -3.99
C ILE A 54 -5.88 -5.42 -2.77
N VAL A 55 -6.74 -6.41 -2.63
CA VAL A 55 -7.59 -6.59 -1.45
C VAL A 55 -7.28 -7.92 -0.82
N THR A 56 -6.91 -7.91 0.46
CA THR A 56 -6.66 -9.14 1.23
C THR A 56 -7.63 -9.22 2.41
N ARG A 57 -7.99 -10.46 2.76
CA ARG A 57 -8.85 -10.81 3.90
C ARG A 57 -8.25 -12.02 4.60
N TRP A 58 -8.14 -11.95 5.93
CA TRP A 58 -7.57 -13.03 6.77
C TRP A 58 -6.19 -13.49 6.30
N CYS A 59 -5.36 -12.53 5.89
CA CYS A 59 -4.01 -12.76 5.39
C CYS A 59 -3.00 -12.37 6.47
N GLU A 60 -2.13 -13.30 6.85
CA GLU A 60 -1.09 -13.08 7.86
C GLU A 60 0.01 -12.15 7.33
N ASP A 61 0.45 -12.36 6.09
CA ASP A 61 1.52 -11.59 5.46
C ASP A 61 1.00 -10.78 4.26
N VAL A 62 0.37 -9.63 4.57
CA VAL A 62 -0.14 -8.73 3.54
C VAL A 62 1.00 -8.12 2.71
N GLU A 63 2.13 -7.77 3.32
CA GLU A 63 3.25 -7.14 2.64
C GLU A 63 3.90 -8.10 1.62
N GLY A 64 4.09 -9.37 2.00
CA GLY A 64 4.59 -10.40 1.09
C GLY A 64 3.66 -10.64 -0.10
N VAL A 65 2.34 -10.71 0.12
CA VAL A 65 1.36 -10.83 -0.98
C VAL A 65 1.44 -9.61 -1.92
N VAL A 66 1.53 -8.40 -1.37
CA VAL A 66 1.67 -7.16 -2.16
C VAL A 66 2.93 -7.21 -3.01
N GLY A 67 4.06 -7.61 -2.44
CA GLY A 67 5.34 -7.75 -3.17
C GLY A 67 5.25 -8.75 -4.31
N LEU A 68 4.72 -9.96 -4.06
CA LEU A 68 4.56 -11.00 -5.09
C LEU A 68 3.62 -10.55 -6.21
N VAL A 69 2.49 -9.93 -5.87
CA VAL A 69 1.57 -9.40 -6.88
C VAL A 69 2.29 -8.34 -7.71
N SER A 70 2.96 -7.37 -7.08
CA SER A 70 3.68 -6.31 -7.81
C SER A 70 4.70 -6.87 -8.82
N GLN A 71 5.46 -7.89 -8.42
CA GLN A 71 6.40 -8.56 -9.31
C GLN A 71 5.70 -9.29 -10.46
N ALA A 72 4.55 -9.92 -10.20
CA ALA A 72 3.79 -10.66 -11.19
C ALA A 72 3.05 -9.78 -12.21
N VAL A 73 2.68 -8.54 -11.85
CA VAL A 73 2.06 -7.58 -12.78
C VAL A 73 3.06 -6.75 -13.59
N ASN A 74 4.38 -6.93 -13.39
CA ASN A 74 5.37 -6.32 -14.28
C ASN A 74 5.46 -7.06 -15.62
N GLU A 75 5.62 -6.27 -16.69
CA GLU A 75 5.70 -6.62 -18.12
C GLU A 75 4.36 -6.86 -18.86
N ARG A 76 3.72 -5.74 -19.23
CA ARG A 76 3.21 -5.53 -20.59
C ARG A 76 3.45 -4.09 -21.04
#